data_AF-A0A957DXE7-F1
#
_entry.id   AF-A0A957DXE7-F1
#
_cell.length_a   1.000
_cell.length_b   1.000
_cell.length_c   1.000
_cell.angle_alpha   90.00
_cell.angle_beta   90.00
_cell.angle_gamma   90.00
#
_symmetry.space_group_name_H-M   'P 1'
#
loop_
_entity.id
_entity.type
_entity.pdbx_description
1 polymer ?
#
loop_
_entity_poly.entity_id
_entity_poly.type
_entity_poly.pdbx_seq_one_letter_code
_entity_poly.pdbx_strand_id
1 'polypeptide(L)'
;MTVSIIRLRQVLSNYFNESELQDIAFDLGVDYENLPGRAKGDKARELIAYLERRGRISELEQKCNQLRPNAFRDLEVDTLGVVQSIEPIPISASEPAIERYRDVFTHYEIGLINLLAQISQDHPRYGEGLAYQHRLQENLAQTRRLGDTEIRRSERAEIVEQLNELSLSTLGISFNRICTKRTA
;
A
#
# COMPACT_ATOMS: atom_id res chain seq x y z
N MET A 1 8.43 3.38 -22.90
CA MET A 1 7.64 2.40 -22.13
C MET A 1 6.69 3.21 -21.27
N THR A 2 5.38 3.04 -21.38
CA THR A 2 4.42 3.82 -20.60
C THR A 2 4.25 3.20 -19.23
N VAL A 3 4.69 3.90 -18.17
CA VAL A 3 4.43 3.46 -16.79
C VAL A 3 2.92 3.48 -16.53
N SER A 4 2.38 2.39 -15.97
CA SER A 4 0.96 2.31 -15.62
C SER A 4 0.59 3.39 -14.59
N ILE A 5 -0.55 4.07 -14.81
CA ILE A 5 -1.10 5.11 -13.91
C ILE A 5 -1.21 4.64 -12.46
N ILE A 6 -1.52 3.36 -12.27
CA ILE A 6 -1.60 2.73 -10.95
C ILE A 6 -0.23 2.77 -10.26
N ARG A 7 0.83 2.48 -11.01
CA ARG A 7 2.22 2.48 -10.54
C ARG A 7 2.69 3.90 -10.21
N LEU A 8 2.37 4.87 -11.07
CA LEU A 8 2.69 6.27 -10.84
C LEU A 8 2.02 6.80 -9.57
N ARG A 9 0.75 6.43 -9.34
CA ARG A 9 0.02 6.77 -8.11
C ARG A 9 0.66 6.17 -6.85
N GLN A 10 1.11 4.91 -6.91
CA GLN A 10 1.79 4.28 -5.78
C GLN A 10 3.13 4.95 -5.48
N VAL A 11 3.90 5.29 -6.51
CA VAL A 11 5.16 6.04 -6.37
C VAL A 11 4.90 7.38 -5.69
N LEU A 12 3.98 8.19 -6.22
CA LEU A 12 3.62 9.49 -5.67
C LEU A 12 3.06 9.42 -4.24
N SER A 13 2.30 8.38 -3.92
CA SER A 13 1.71 8.25 -2.59
C SER A 13 2.72 7.78 -1.53
N ASN A 14 3.62 6.88 -1.90
CA ASN A 14 4.51 6.20 -0.96
C ASN A 14 5.88 6.88 -0.80
N TYR A 15 6.40 7.51 -1.87
CA TYR A 15 7.78 8.03 -1.89
C TYR A 15 7.87 9.55 -1.83
N PHE A 16 6.79 10.27 -2.11
CA PHE A 16 6.75 11.72 -2.09
C PHE A 16 5.83 12.20 -0.98
N ASN A 17 6.21 13.20 -0.22
CA ASN A 17 5.33 13.86 0.76
C ASN A 17 4.43 14.92 0.07
N GLU A 18 3.56 15.58 0.84
CA GLU A 18 2.63 16.57 0.28
C GLU A 18 3.34 17.79 -0.31
N SER A 19 4.37 18.30 0.36
CA SER A 19 5.18 19.42 -0.12
C SER A 19 5.92 19.07 -1.40
N GLU A 20 6.53 17.88 -1.47
CA GLU A 20 7.21 17.42 -2.69
C GLU A 20 6.22 17.24 -3.87
N LEU A 21 4.98 16.80 -3.59
CA LEU A 21 3.93 16.73 -4.62
C LEU A 21 3.50 18.11 -5.12
N GLN A 22 3.41 19.08 -4.20
CA GLN A 22 3.10 20.46 -4.53
C GLN A 22 4.22 21.08 -5.38
N ASP A 23 5.49 20.83 -5.04
CA ASP A 23 6.64 21.28 -5.82
C ASP A 23 6.67 20.66 -7.22
N ILE A 24 6.38 19.35 -7.33
CA ILE A 24 6.27 18.67 -8.63
C ILE A 24 5.11 19.25 -9.46
N ALA A 25 3.95 19.48 -8.85
CA ALA A 25 2.81 20.08 -9.52
C ALA A 25 3.13 21.49 -10.02
N PHE A 26 3.76 22.32 -9.17
CA PHE A 26 4.19 23.67 -9.51
C PHE A 26 5.18 23.67 -10.68
N ASP A 27 6.20 22.81 -10.63
CA ASP A 27 7.19 22.65 -11.70
C ASP A 27 6.59 22.19 -13.03
N LEU A 28 5.49 21.43 -12.99
CA LEU A 28 4.74 21.00 -14.17
C LEU A 28 3.72 22.05 -14.66
N GLY A 29 3.62 23.19 -13.97
CA GLY A 29 2.67 24.27 -14.25
C GLY A 29 1.24 23.90 -13.88
N VAL A 30 1.04 23.00 -12.92
CA VAL A 30 -0.26 22.59 -12.40
C VAL A 30 -0.50 23.27 -11.06
N ASP A 31 -1.63 23.95 -10.94
CA ASP A 31 -2.05 24.56 -9.68
C ASP A 31 -2.57 23.49 -8.72
N TYR A 32 -1.71 23.04 -7.81
CA TYR A 32 -2.01 22.01 -6.84
C TYR A 32 -3.15 22.42 -5.90
N GLU A 33 -3.26 23.71 -5.55
CA GLU A 33 -4.29 24.22 -4.64
C GLU A 33 -5.68 24.10 -5.28
N ASN A 34 -5.77 24.32 -6.59
CA ASN A 34 -7.01 24.20 -7.37
C ASN A 34 -7.42 22.75 -7.70
N LEU A 35 -6.59 21.74 -7.42
CA LEU A 35 -6.98 20.35 -7.63
C LEU A 35 -8.07 19.90 -6.63
N PRO A 36 -9.10 19.15 -7.06
CA PRO A 36 -10.08 18.61 -6.15
C PRO A 36 -9.46 17.53 -5.24
N GLY A 37 -9.98 17.43 -4.01
CA GLY A 37 -9.49 16.48 -3.00
C GLY A 37 -8.88 17.19 -1.78
N ARG A 38 -9.12 16.63 -0.59
CA ARG A 38 -8.58 17.16 0.68
C ARG A 38 -7.36 16.42 1.18
N ALA A 39 -7.21 15.16 0.77
CA ALA A 39 -6.07 14.34 1.15
C ALA A 39 -5.04 14.32 0.00
N LYS A 40 -3.76 14.25 0.37
CA LYS A 40 -2.62 14.07 -0.54
C LYS A 40 -2.85 12.98 -1.60
N GLY A 41 -3.43 11.84 -1.22
CA GLY A 41 -3.69 10.73 -2.15
C GLY A 41 -4.75 11.05 -3.20
N ASP A 42 -5.74 11.89 -2.85
CA ASP A 42 -6.77 12.35 -3.79
C ASP A 42 -6.18 13.41 -4.72
N LYS A 43 -5.43 14.38 -4.18
CA LYS A 43 -4.68 15.37 -4.97
C LYS A 43 -3.70 14.70 -5.94
N ALA A 44 -3.00 13.65 -5.53
CA ALA A 44 -2.10 12.90 -6.40
C ALA A 44 -2.84 12.18 -7.53
N ARG A 45 -4.02 11.61 -7.25
CA ARG A 45 -4.88 10.98 -8.27
C ARG A 45 -5.33 12.03 -9.29
N GLU A 46 -5.77 13.19 -8.83
CA GLU A 46 -6.25 14.28 -9.68
C GLU A 46 -5.12 14.93 -10.50
N LEU A 47 -3.92 15.08 -9.93
CA LEU A 47 -2.74 15.52 -10.65
C LEU A 47 -2.40 14.57 -11.82
N ILE A 48 -2.44 13.26 -11.57
CA ILE A 48 -2.23 12.25 -12.61
C ILE A 48 -3.33 12.36 -13.68
N ALA A 49 -4.61 12.40 -13.28
CA ALA A 49 -5.72 12.49 -14.22
C ALA A 49 -5.67 13.79 -15.07
N TYR A 50 -5.25 14.90 -14.47
CA TYR A 50 -5.08 16.18 -15.16
C TYR A 50 -3.99 16.10 -16.24
N LEU A 51 -2.85 15.48 -15.92
CA LEU A 51 -1.72 15.33 -16.84
C LEU A 51 -1.98 14.26 -17.91
N GLU A 52 -2.75 13.21 -17.57
CA GLU A 52 -3.20 12.18 -18.50
C GLU A 52 -4.08 12.77 -19.60
N ARG A 53 -5.09 13.57 -19.24
CA ARG A 53 -5.98 14.24 -20.20
C ARG A 53 -5.24 15.16 -21.18
N ARG A 54 -4.04 15.61 -20.82
CA ARG A 54 -3.19 16.49 -21.63
C ARG A 54 -2.04 15.75 -22.30
N GLY A 55 -1.90 14.43 -22.10
CA GLY A 55 -0.80 13.64 -22.64
C GLY A 55 0.57 13.96 -22.03
N ARG A 56 0.61 14.63 -20.87
CA ARG A 56 1.84 15.11 -20.20
C ARG A 56 2.34 14.17 -19.10
N ILE A 57 1.88 12.91 -19.09
CA ILE A 57 2.29 11.91 -18.10
C ILE A 57 3.79 11.62 -18.14
N SER A 58 4.39 11.65 -19.33
CA SER A 58 5.83 11.43 -19.49
C SER A 58 6.69 12.49 -18.80
N GLU A 59 6.21 13.75 -18.69
CA GLU A 59 6.91 14.80 -17.95
C GLU A 59 6.91 14.52 -16.44
N LEU A 60 5.77 14.08 -15.91
CA LEU A 60 5.65 13.66 -14.50
C LEU A 60 6.53 12.46 -14.19
N GLU A 61 6.57 11.47 -15.08
CA GLU A 61 7.45 10.30 -14.96
C GLU A 61 8.93 10.73 -14.94
N GLN A 62 9.35 11.58 -15.87
CA GLN A 62 10.72 12.12 -15.90
C GLN A 62 11.06 12.84 -14.61
N LYS A 63 10.16 13.70 -14.12
CA LYS A 63 10.36 14.46 -12.88
C LYS A 63 10.51 13.52 -11.67
N CYS A 64 9.63 12.51 -11.57
CA CYS A 64 9.70 11.51 -10.52
C CYS A 64 11.03 10.72 -10.57
N ASN A 65 11.48 10.35 -11.77
CA ASN A 65 12.72 9.59 -11.96
C ASN A 65 13.97 10.45 -11.69
N GLN A 66 13.93 11.75 -11.98
CA GLN A 66 15.00 12.69 -11.63
C GLN A 66 15.14 12.86 -10.11
N LEU A 67 14.01 13.03 -9.40
CA LEU A 67 14.02 13.24 -7.96
C LEU A 67 14.33 11.95 -7.19
N ARG A 68 13.83 10.81 -7.68
CA ARG A 68 13.98 9.50 -7.03
C ARG A 68 14.13 8.40 -8.09
N PRO A 69 15.34 8.19 -8.64
CA PRO A 69 15.58 7.14 -9.63
C PRO A 69 15.30 5.72 -9.10
N ASN A 70 15.31 5.54 -7.78
CA ASN A 70 15.02 4.25 -7.14
C ASN A 70 13.51 3.99 -6.94
N ALA A 71 12.64 5.02 -7.01
CA ALA A 71 11.22 4.84 -6.74
C ALA A 71 10.52 3.96 -7.78
N PHE A 72 11.03 3.91 -9.01
CA PHE A 72 10.53 3.02 -10.06
C PHE A 72 11.14 1.62 -9.98
N ARG A 73 12.40 1.48 -9.53
CA ARG A 73 13.12 0.19 -9.48
C ARG A 73 12.56 -0.77 -8.42
N ASP A 74 12.10 -0.27 -7.28
CA ASP A 74 11.50 -1.10 -6.22
C ASP A 74 10.17 -1.76 -6.65
N LEU A 75 9.55 -1.29 -7.73
CA LEU A 75 8.29 -1.80 -8.27
C LEU A 75 8.48 -2.75 -9.48
N GLU A 76 9.72 -3.07 -9.88
CA GLU A 76 10.00 -4.00 -10.99
C GLU A 76 9.79 -5.49 -10.65
N VAL A 77 9.52 -5.83 -9.38
CA VAL A 77 9.43 -7.24 -8.96
C VAL A 77 8.03 -7.86 -9.17
N ASP A 78 7.05 -7.12 -9.69
CA ASP A 78 5.65 -7.56 -9.76
C ASP A 78 5.16 -8.00 -11.14
N THR A 79 6.03 -8.14 -12.15
CA THR A 79 5.59 -8.55 -13.51
C THR A 79 6.39 -9.67 -14.18
N LEU A 80 7.42 -10.24 -13.53
CA LEU A 80 8.22 -11.34 -14.10
C LEU A 80 8.50 -12.45 -13.07
N GLY A 81 7.44 -12.97 -12.46
CA GLY A 81 7.49 -14.11 -11.56
C GLY A 81 6.36 -15.10 -11.83
N VAL A 82 6.60 -16.02 -12.77
CA VAL A 82 5.87 -17.27 -13.07
C VAL A 82 4.67 -17.18 -14.03
N VAL A 83 4.93 -17.51 -15.30
CA VAL A 83 4.16 -18.54 -16.02
C VAL A 83 5.07 -19.19 -17.08
N GLN A 84 5.73 -20.28 -16.68
CA GLN A 84 6.04 -21.36 -17.62
C GLN A 84 4.80 -22.26 -17.66
N SER A 85 4.21 -22.38 -18.85
CA SER A 85 3.37 -23.48 -19.34
C SER A 85 2.16 -23.92 -18.51
N ILE A 86 1.00 -23.28 -18.71
CA ILE A 86 -0.31 -23.92 -18.50
C ILE A 86 -1.23 -23.48 -19.64
N GLU A 87 -1.90 -24.43 -20.29
CA GLU A 87 -2.84 -24.25 -21.41
C GLU A 87 -4.02 -23.30 -21.08
N PRO A 88 -4.65 -22.65 -22.10
CA PRO A 88 -5.72 -21.69 -21.88
C PRO A 88 -7.00 -22.36 -21.40
N ILE A 89 -7.40 -22.12 -20.15
CA ILE A 89 -8.72 -22.51 -19.63
C ILE A 89 -9.71 -21.34 -19.87
N PRO A 90 -10.97 -21.61 -20.28
CA PRO A 90 -11.93 -20.57 -20.65
C PRO A 90 -12.41 -19.79 -19.41
N ILE A 91 -12.55 -18.49 -19.61
CA ILE A 91 -13.03 -17.50 -18.64
C ILE A 91 -14.44 -17.89 -18.16
N SER A 92 -14.56 -18.32 -16.90
CA SER A 92 -15.86 -18.41 -16.22
C SER A 92 -15.72 -18.01 -14.75
N ALA A 93 -16.17 -16.78 -14.48
CA ALA A 93 -16.59 -16.22 -13.19
C ALA A 93 -16.14 -16.96 -11.91
N SER A 94 -14.91 -16.73 -11.44
CA SER A 94 -14.49 -16.78 -10.01
C SER A 94 -12.96 -16.71 -9.86
N GLU A 95 -12.34 -15.60 -10.26
CA GLU A 95 -10.94 -15.32 -9.89
C GLU A 95 -10.90 -14.60 -8.54
N PRO A 96 -10.16 -15.11 -7.53
CA PRO A 96 -10.18 -14.58 -6.17
C PRO A 96 -9.45 -13.24 -6.10
N ALA A 97 -10.02 -12.35 -5.30
CA ALA A 97 -9.71 -10.92 -5.14
C ALA A 97 -8.28 -10.55 -4.66
N ILE A 98 -7.31 -11.45 -4.74
CA ILE A 98 -5.99 -11.31 -4.11
C ILE A 98 -5.07 -10.37 -4.91
N GLU A 99 -5.22 -10.27 -6.23
CA GLU A 99 -4.40 -9.39 -7.07
C GLU A 99 -4.78 -7.90 -6.97
N ARG A 100 -5.94 -7.56 -6.37
CA ARG A 100 -6.56 -6.23 -6.58
C ARG A 100 -6.17 -5.13 -5.60
N TYR A 101 -5.46 -5.37 -4.50
CA TYR A 101 -5.14 -4.31 -3.53
C TYR A 101 -3.82 -4.56 -2.79
N ARG A 102 -2.67 -4.44 -3.48
CA ARG A 102 -1.41 -4.05 -2.82
C ARG A 102 -1.45 -2.56 -2.54
N ASP A 103 -2.17 -2.17 -1.50
CA ASP A 103 -2.19 -0.81 -0.99
C ASP A 103 -1.17 -0.61 0.13
N VAL A 104 -1.06 0.62 0.62
CA VAL A 104 -0.15 0.97 1.70
C VAL A 104 -0.41 0.17 2.98
N PHE A 105 -1.54 -0.54 3.12
CA PHE A 105 -1.90 -1.29 4.32
C PHE A 105 -1.66 -2.80 4.20
N THR A 106 -1.40 -3.33 3.01
CA THR A 106 -1.19 -4.77 2.78
C THR A 106 -0.05 -5.35 3.62
N HIS A 107 0.96 -4.54 3.97
CA HIS A 107 2.06 -4.96 4.84
C HIS A 107 1.59 -5.38 6.24
N TYR A 108 0.51 -4.80 6.75
CA TYR A 108 -0.08 -5.20 8.03
C TYR A 108 -0.73 -6.59 7.95
N GLU A 109 -1.44 -6.89 6.85
CA GLU A 109 -2.06 -8.20 6.65
C GLU A 109 -0.99 -9.30 6.51
N ILE A 110 0.07 -9.03 5.74
CA ILE A 110 1.22 -9.95 5.61
C ILE A 110 1.92 -10.13 6.96
N GLY A 111 2.20 -9.05 7.67
CA GLY A 111 2.83 -9.10 8.98
C GLY A 111 2.02 -9.91 9.99
N LEU A 112 0.69 -9.81 9.93
CA LEU A 112 -0.23 -10.52 10.80
C LEU A 112 -0.29 -12.02 10.49
N ILE A 113 -0.32 -12.40 9.21
CA ILE A 113 -0.17 -13.79 8.77
C ILE A 113 1.16 -14.36 9.29
N ASN A 114 2.25 -13.62 9.13
CA ASN A 114 3.58 -14.05 9.56
C ASN A 114 3.71 -14.16 11.08
N LEU A 115 3.06 -13.26 11.83
CA LEU A 115 3.01 -13.30 13.29
C LEU A 115 2.25 -14.53 13.76
N LEU A 116 1.02 -14.74 13.26
CA LEU A 116 0.17 -15.86 13.66
C LEU A 116 0.73 -17.22 13.22
N ALA A 117 1.46 -17.28 12.10
CA ALA A 117 2.15 -18.49 11.67
C ALA A 117 3.31 -18.87 12.61
N GLN A 118 3.90 -17.90 13.32
CA GLN A 118 5.01 -18.11 14.26
C GLN A 118 4.55 -18.34 15.70
N ILE A 119 3.38 -17.82 16.10
CA ILE A 119 2.78 -18.12 17.39
C ILE A 119 2.06 -19.48 17.28
N SER A 120 2.47 -20.46 18.09
CA SER A 120 1.77 -21.76 18.13
C SER A 120 0.30 -21.61 18.53
N GLN A 121 -0.60 -22.38 17.92
CA GLN A 121 -2.04 -22.38 18.25
C GLN A 121 -2.32 -22.76 19.70
N ASP A 122 -1.42 -23.54 20.32
CA ASP A 122 -1.50 -23.92 21.73
C ASP A 122 -1.01 -22.82 22.69
N HIS A 123 -0.48 -21.71 22.17
CA HIS A 123 0.01 -20.61 23.00
C HIS A 123 -1.17 -19.90 23.69
N PRO A 124 -1.12 -19.63 25.01
CA PRO A 124 -2.23 -19.00 25.74
C PRO A 124 -2.70 -17.67 25.14
N ARG A 125 -1.77 -16.94 24.51
CA ARG A 125 -2.01 -15.64 23.86
C ARG A 125 -2.41 -15.73 22.38
N TYR A 126 -2.56 -16.93 21.80
CA TYR A 126 -2.96 -17.09 20.41
C TYR A 126 -4.37 -16.52 20.15
N GLY A 127 -5.27 -16.68 21.12
CA GLY A 127 -6.62 -16.09 21.07
C GLY A 127 -6.62 -14.56 21.00
N GLU A 128 -5.68 -13.90 21.70
CA GLU A 128 -5.50 -12.44 21.59
C GLU A 128 -5.08 -12.04 20.17
N GLY A 129 -4.18 -12.81 19.57
CA GLY A 129 -3.73 -12.61 18.18
C GLY A 129 -4.88 -12.67 17.17
N LEU A 130 -5.80 -13.64 17.32
CA LEU A 130 -6.99 -13.74 16.47
C LEU A 130 -7.95 -12.56 16.66
N ALA A 131 -8.13 -12.09 17.90
CA ALA A 131 -8.96 -10.93 18.18
C ALA A 131 -8.40 -9.66 17.53
N TYR A 132 -7.08 -9.44 17.64
CA TYR A 132 -6.41 -8.32 16.97
C TYR A 132 -6.43 -8.45 15.45
N GLN A 133 -6.34 -9.68 14.92
CA GLN A 133 -6.50 -9.94 13.48
C GLN A 133 -7.85 -9.46 12.97
N HIS A 134 -8.94 -9.86 13.63
CA HIS A 134 -10.28 -9.48 13.21
C HIS A 134 -10.45 -7.95 13.22
N ARG A 135 -10.04 -7.29 14.32
CA ARG A 135 -10.11 -5.83 14.45
C ARG A 135 -9.32 -5.11 13.37
N LEU A 136 -8.09 -5.55 13.10
CA LEU A 136 -7.25 -4.91 12.08
C LEU A 136 -7.84 -5.09 10.68
N GLN A 137 -8.28 -6.30 10.33
CA GLN A 137 -8.88 -6.58 9.03
C GLN A 137 -10.16 -5.77 8.80
N GLU A 138 -11.01 -5.64 9.82
CA GLU A 138 -12.19 -4.80 9.76
C GLU A 138 -11.83 -3.33 9.54
N ASN A 139 -10.91 -2.77 10.33
CA ASN A 139 -10.44 -1.40 10.16
C ASN A 139 -9.89 -1.15 8.74
N LEU A 140 -9.05 -2.06 8.22
CA LEU A 140 -8.49 -1.96 6.87
C LEU A 140 -9.56 -2.06 5.79
N ALA A 141 -10.51 -2.99 5.93
CA ALA A 141 -11.63 -3.12 5.00
C ALA A 141 -12.49 -1.85 4.97
N GLN A 142 -12.77 -1.26 6.13
CA GLN A 142 -13.50 0.00 6.24
C GLN A 142 -12.72 1.17 5.63
N THR A 143 -11.41 1.25 5.89
CA THR A 143 -10.54 2.27 5.28
C THR A 143 -10.51 2.15 3.74
N ARG A 144 -10.48 0.93 3.20
CA ARG A 144 -10.52 0.70 1.74
C ARG A 144 -11.86 1.08 1.11
N ARG A 145 -12.97 0.82 1.80
CA ARG A 145 -14.34 1.07 1.32
C ARG A 145 -14.75 2.53 1.45
N LEU A 146 -14.43 3.15 2.57
CA LEU A 146 -14.99 4.45 3.00
C LEU A 146 -13.93 5.54 3.16
N GLY A 147 -12.66 5.22 2.93
CA GLY A 147 -11.53 6.13 3.13
C GLY A 147 -11.01 6.14 4.58
N ASP A 148 -9.77 6.61 4.74
CA ASP A 148 -9.12 6.70 6.04
C ASP A 148 -9.56 7.98 6.78
N THR A 149 -10.00 7.83 8.03
CA THR A 149 -10.36 8.95 8.91
C THR A 149 -9.40 9.00 10.08
N GLU A 150 -9.38 10.12 10.81
CA GLU A 150 -8.58 10.24 12.03
C GLU A 150 -8.95 9.16 13.07
N ILE A 151 -10.24 8.87 13.23
CA ILE A 151 -10.73 7.80 14.11
C ILE A 151 -10.18 6.44 13.66
N ARG A 152 -10.29 6.09 12.37
CA ARG A 152 -9.78 4.81 11.85
C ARG A 152 -8.26 4.70 11.98
N ARG A 153 -7.54 5.82 11.78
CA ARG A 153 -6.08 5.88 11.96
C ARG A 153 -5.69 5.66 13.42
N SER A 154 -6.41 6.31 14.35
CA SER A 154 -6.18 6.15 15.79
C SER A 154 -6.44 4.71 16.23
N GLU A 155 -7.57 4.13 15.82
CA GLU A 155 -7.92 2.73 16.12
C GLU A 155 -6.86 1.77 15.55
N ARG A 156 -6.41 2.00 14.32
CA ARG A 156 -5.35 1.20 13.71
C ARG A 156 -4.03 1.30 14.47
N ALA A 157 -3.66 2.50 14.93
CA ALA A 157 -2.45 2.70 15.73
C ALA A 157 -2.51 1.91 17.05
N GLU A 158 -3.65 1.94 17.73
CA GLU A 158 -3.88 1.19 18.97
C GLU A 158 -3.79 -0.34 18.73
N ILE A 159 -4.41 -0.84 17.66
CA ILE A 159 -4.33 -2.28 17.31
C ILE A 159 -2.89 -2.68 16.99
N VAL A 160 -2.15 -1.84 16.26
CA VAL A 160 -0.73 -2.09 15.94
C VAL A 160 0.14 -2.08 17.20
N GLU A 161 -0.15 -1.22 18.18
CA GLU A 161 0.53 -1.20 19.47
C GLU A 161 0.29 -2.50 20.25
N GLN A 162 -0.96 -2.96 20.32
CA GLN A 162 -1.32 -4.24 20.96
C GLN A 162 -0.65 -5.44 20.26
N LEU A 163 -0.56 -5.42 18.93
CA LEU A 163 0.19 -6.42 18.16
C LEU A 163 1.69 -6.35 18.41
N ASN A 164 2.27 -5.15 18.60
CA ASN A 164 3.66 -4.99 18.99
C ASN A 164 3.93 -5.61 20.37
N GLU A 165 3.07 -5.39 21.35
CA GLU A 165 3.20 -6.01 22.68
C GLU A 165 3.11 -7.53 22.62
N LEU A 166 2.11 -8.05 21.89
CA LEU A 166 1.93 -9.48 21.70
C LEU A 166 3.18 -10.10 21.05
N SER A 167 3.64 -9.54 19.93
CA SER A 167 4.79 -10.04 19.18
C SER A 167 6.11 -9.94 19.96
N LEU A 168 6.34 -8.87 20.70
CA LEU A 168 7.51 -8.73 21.57
C LEU A 168 7.52 -9.78 22.69
N SER A 169 6.37 -10.01 23.32
CA SER A 169 6.27 -10.97 24.42
C SER A 169 6.40 -12.43 23.98
N THR A 170 6.04 -12.75 22.73
CA THR A 170 5.98 -14.12 22.21
C THR A 170 7.20 -14.49 21.36
N LEU A 171 7.64 -13.57 20.49
CA LEU A 171 8.68 -13.81 19.50
C LEU A 171 9.93 -12.95 19.72
N GLY A 172 9.91 -12.00 20.67
CA GLY A 172 11.04 -11.10 20.94
C GLY A 172 11.32 -10.08 19.83
N ILE A 173 10.42 -9.96 18.85
CA ILE A 173 10.50 -8.98 17.76
C ILE A 173 9.17 -8.24 17.64
N SER A 174 9.23 -6.94 17.37
CA SER A 174 8.02 -6.13 17.21
C SER A 174 7.28 -6.46 15.92
N PHE A 175 5.97 -6.30 15.95
CA PHE A 175 5.08 -6.48 14.81
C PHE A 175 5.49 -5.60 13.62
N ASN A 176 5.84 -4.34 13.88
CA ASN A 176 6.36 -3.44 12.84
C ASN A 176 7.62 -4.01 12.14
N ARG A 177 8.48 -4.72 12.87
CA ARG A 177 9.65 -5.39 12.30
C ARG A 177 9.26 -6.64 11.51
N ILE A 178 8.23 -7.36 11.93
CA ILE A 178 7.65 -8.49 11.18
C ILE A 178 7.08 -7.99 9.85
N CYS A 179 6.36 -6.87 9.83
CA CYS A 179 5.80 -6.28 8.61
C CYS A 179 6.86 -5.79 7.61
N THR A 180 8.05 -5.41 8.08
CA THR A 180 9.14 -4.90 7.23
C THR A 180 10.14 -5.98 6.80
N LYS A 181 10.10 -7.17 7.43
CA LYS A 181 10.87 -8.33 6.98
C LYS A 181 10.29 -8.84 5.65
N ARG A 182 10.88 -8.38 4.55
CA ARG A 182 10.72 -8.99 3.23
C ARG A 182 11.21 -10.43 3.35
N THR A 183 10.30 -11.39 3.21
CA THR A 183 10.65 -12.81 3.08
C THR A 183 11.68 -12.92 1.96
N ALA A 184 12.87 -13.36 2.33
CA ALA A 184 14.00 -13.55 1.42
C ALA A 184 13.68 -14.62 0.37
#